data_AF-A0A3S0MAQ8-F1
#
_entry.id   AF-A0A3S0MAQ8-F1
#
_cell.length_a   1.000
_cell.length_b   1.000
_cell.length_c   1.000
_cell.angle_alpha   90.00
_cell.angle_beta   90.00
_cell.angle_gamma   90.00
#
_symmetry.space_group_name_H-M   'P 1'
#
loop_
_entity.id
_entity.type
_entity.pdbx_description
1 polymer ?
#
loop_
_entity_poly.entity_id
_entity_poly.type
_entity_poly.pdbx_seq_one_letter_code
_entity_poly.pdbx_strand_id
1 'polypeptide(L)'
;MNFKYEHYHLRCICNEIFEDANYVGELTWEATTQPINSGSAKFGLQQKVEPIMFFAKNKNNQKGFLLKELDSGLNYPHQGKLGKCRFEIIEKSDAGGYERKTMKFSILGQYPRDGKRWQIGQDTASELEKENRLEIVDGFVKKAIYPEDEIDKRKFVPFWSHLNAAQFGTAQSGKDLLNEIMGKAVGFDTVKPAILIEKLLSYFDKNSIILDSFAGSGTTAHAVLNLNKQDQGNRKFILIEMEDYAETITAERVKRVINGYGPPTPKGGEKTIEGTGGSFDYYTLGEPLFDEHNNLNETVGIEKIREYVWFAETRIPTPALPEGEGARTGKVYLGTHNDTAYYFIYEKDSLTTLDYESLADYVQQKAERYIIYADNCLLPETFMRAKNIEFKKIPRDITRF
;
A
#
# COMPACT_ATOMS: atom_id res chain seq x y z
N MET A 1 -24.74 16.17 -5.32
CA MET A 1 -25.39 15.58 -4.12
C MET A 1 -24.83 16.24 -2.88
N ASN A 2 -25.67 16.56 -1.90
CA ASN A 2 -25.26 17.25 -0.67
C ASN A 2 -25.03 16.19 0.42
N PHE A 3 -23.78 15.74 0.59
CA PHE A 3 -23.36 14.57 1.38
C PHE A 3 -23.45 14.74 2.91
N LYS A 4 -24.35 15.60 3.40
CA LYS A 4 -24.39 16.03 4.81
C LYS A 4 -24.64 14.90 5.81
N TYR A 5 -25.13 13.74 5.34
CA TYR A 5 -25.44 12.57 6.15
C TYR A 5 -24.56 11.34 5.87
N GLU A 6 -23.78 11.34 4.79
CA GLU A 6 -23.05 10.13 4.40
C GLU A 6 -21.86 9.83 5.29
N HIS A 7 -21.34 10.82 6.02
CA HIS A 7 -20.25 10.59 6.96
C HIS A 7 -20.61 9.54 8.03
N TYR A 8 -21.81 9.63 8.61
CA TYR A 8 -22.28 8.68 9.60
C TYR A 8 -22.56 7.30 8.97
N HIS A 9 -23.19 7.25 7.79
CA HIS A 9 -23.45 6.00 7.10
C HIS A 9 -22.15 5.30 6.68
N LEU A 10 -21.18 6.04 6.17
CA LEU A 10 -19.85 5.53 5.84
C LEU A 10 -19.17 4.95 7.07
N ARG A 11 -19.25 5.61 8.23
CA ARG A 11 -18.73 5.10 9.50
C ARG A 11 -19.35 3.73 9.84
N CYS A 12 -20.67 3.60 9.70
CA CYS A 12 -21.38 2.35 9.97
C CYS A 12 -20.93 1.23 9.02
N ILE A 13 -20.88 1.48 7.72
CA ILE A 13 -20.47 0.49 6.72
C ILE A 13 -19.02 0.08 6.93
N CYS A 14 -18.11 1.02 7.18
CA CYS A 14 -16.72 0.69 7.44
C CYS A 14 -16.55 -0.08 8.75
N ASN A 15 -17.36 0.19 9.78
CA ASN A 15 -17.35 -0.61 11.01
C ASN A 15 -17.83 -2.05 10.78
N GLU A 16 -18.79 -2.26 9.89
CA GLU A 16 -19.24 -3.61 9.50
C GLU A 16 -18.15 -4.37 8.72
N ILE A 17 -17.49 -3.70 7.77
CA ILE A 17 -16.47 -4.32 6.89
C ILE A 17 -15.14 -4.54 7.62
N PHE A 18 -14.67 -3.56 8.39
CA PHE A 18 -13.34 -3.57 9.01
C PHE A 18 -13.38 -3.91 10.49
N GLU A 19 -14.55 -4.01 11.12
CA GLU A 19 -14.73 -4.10 12.58
C GLU A 19 -14.38 -2.78 13.31
N ASP A 20 -15.17 -2.44 14.33
CA ASP A 20 -14.99 -1.19 15.10
C ASP A 20 -13.62 -1.11 15.81
N ALA A 21 -13.06 -2.27 16.21
CA ALA A 21 -11.74 -2.36 16.83
C ALA A 21 -10.60 -1.88 15.91
N ASN A 22 -10.80 -1.91 14.59
CA ASN A 22 -9.82 -1.47 13.62
C ASN A 22 -9.96 0.01 13.21
N TYR A 23 -10.90 0.74 13.82
CA TYR A 23 -10.95 2.18 13.67
C TYR A 23 -9.74 2.85 14.32
N VAL A 24 -9.07 3.70 13.57
CA VAL A 24 -7.89 4.44 14.03
C VAL A 24 -8.29 5.83 14.53
N GLY A 25 -9.18 6.51 13.80
CA GLY A 25 -9.62 7.85 14.14
C GLY A 25 -10.08 8.63 12.91
N GLU A 26 -10.25 9.94 13.10
CA GLU A 26 -10.70 10.86 12.08
C GLU A 26 -9.85 12.13 12.09
N LEU A 27 -9.52 12.60 10.88
CA LEU A 27 -8.93 13.91 10.66
C LEU A 27 -10.00 14.88 10.15
N THR A 28 -9.79 16.16 10.38
CA THR A 28 -10.59 17.23 9.79
C THR A 28 -9.68 18.09 8.92
N TRP A 29 -10.14 18.42 7.71
CA TRP A 29 -9.42 19.30 6.80
C TRP A 29 -10.27 20.52 6.46
N GLU A 30 -9.69 21.72 6.55
CA GLU A 30 -10.35 22.96 6.13
C GLU A 30 -10.45 23.04 4.59
N ALA A 31 -11.53 22.51 4.02
CA ALA A 31 -11.76 22.47 2.58
C ALA A 31 -12.04 23.85 1.96
N THR A 32 -12.53 24.81 2.75
CA THR A 32 -12.77 26.19 2.32
C THR A 32 -12.45 27.19 3.44
N THR A 33 -12.01 28.38 3.06
CA THR A 33 -11.85 29.54 3.95
C THR A 33 -12.88 30.64 3.65
N GLN A 34 -13.63 30.50 2.56
CA GLN A 34 -14.61 31.50 2.14
C GLN A 34 -15.98 31.22 2.78
N PRO A 35 -16.69 32.27 3.21
CA PRO A 35 -18.04 32.11 3.71
C PRO A 35 -18.99 31.71 2.57
N ILE A 36 -19.91 30.80 2.87
CA ILE A 36 -20.94 30.35 1.93
C ILE A 36 -22.21 31.14 2.24
N ASN A 37 -22.75 31.83 1.24
CA ASN A 37 -24.01 32.59 1.34
C ASN A 37 -24.06 33.52 2.57
N SER A 38 -23.08 34.45 2.68
CA SER A 38 -22.89 35.33 3.85
C SER A 38 -24.15 36.04 4.36
N GLY A 39 -25.13 36.33 3.48
CA GLY A 39 -26.41 36.93 3.87
C GLY A 39 -27.33 36.02 4.70
N SER A 40 -27.26 34.70 4.53
CA SER A 40 -28.02 33.71 5.28
C SER A 40 -27.22 33.03 6.39
N ALA A 41 -25.94 33.39 6.55
CA ALA A 41 -25.04 32.88 7.60
C ALA A 41 -25.63 32.98 9.02
N LYS A 42 -26.47 33.99 9.28
CA LYS A 42 -27.16 34.16 10.58
C LYS A 42 -28.14 33.03 10.91
N PHE A 43 -28.51 32.20 9.94
CA PHE A 43 -29.52 31.16 10.09
C PHE A 43 -28.93 29.74 10.16
N GLY A 44 -27.60 29.58 10.15
CA GLY A 44 -27.00 28.26 10.23
C GLY A 44 -25.48 28.24 10.35
N LEU A 45 -24.95 27.09 10.77
CA LEU A 45 -23.51 26.85 10.81
C LEU A 45 -22.93 26.79 9.41
N GLN A 46 -21.81 27.46 9.19
CA GLN A 46 -21.05 27.37 7.96
C GLN A 46 -20.05 26.23 8.05
N GLN A 47 -20.27 25.19 7.25
CA GLN A 47 -19.33 24.07 7.16
C GLN A 47 -18.11 24.51 6.36
N LYS A 48 -16.95 24.47 7.03
CA LYS A 48 -15.66 24.76 6.40
C LYS A 48 -14.70 23.56 6.39
N VAL A 49 -15.02 22.52 7.16
CA VAL A 49 -14.19 21.32 7.32
C VAL A 49 -14.84 20.11 6.68
N GLU A 50 -14.02 19.25 6.08
CA GLU A 50 -14.37 17.91 5.62
C GLU A 50 -13.68 16.86 6.49
N PRO A 51 -14.38 15.79 6.91
CA PRO A 51 -13.77 14.69 7.66
C PRO A 51 -13.02 13.72 6.75
N ILE A 52 -11.94 13.12 7.26
CA ILE A 52 -11.16 12.05 6.61
C ILE A 52 -11.03 10.91 7.62
N MET A 53 -11.69 9.78 7.32
CA MET A 53 -11.79 8.64 8.23
C MET A 53 -10.63 7.66 8.03
N PHE A 54 -10.08 7.14 9.13
CA PHE A 54 -8.94 6.22 9.10
C PHE A 54 -9.29 4.87 9.72
N PHE A 55 -9.06 3.81 8.95
CA PHE A 55 -9.15 2.42 9.38
C PHE A 55 -7.86 1.67 9.09
N ALA A 56 -7.58 0.66 9.91
CA ALA A 56 -6.56 -0.34 9.65
C ALA A 56 -7.21 -1.65 9.17
N LYS A 57 -6.49 -2.47 8.42
CA LYS A 57 -6.93 -3.86 8.17
C LYS A 57 -6.85 -4.72 9.44
N ASN A 58 -5.79 -4.50 10.21
CA ASN A 58 -5.60 -5.08 11.55
C ASN A 58 -4.79 -4.07 12.36
N LYS A 59 -5.43 -3.45 13.36
CA LYS A 59 -4.84 -2.40 14.19
C LYS A 59 -3.70 -2.92 15.09
N ASN A 60 -3.77 -4.19 15.50
CA ASN A 60 -2.75 -4.81 16.35
C ASN A 60 -1.41 -5.02 15.62
N ASN A 61 -1.43 -5.08 14.28
CA ASN A 61 -0.23 -5.25 13.47
C ASN A 61 0.37 -3.92 12.97
N GLN A 62 -0.20 -2.78 13.37
CA GLN A 62 0.28 -1.46 12.92
C GLN A 62 1.57 -1.07 13.63
N LYS A 63 2.59 -0.67 12.86
CA LYS A 63 3.91 -0.25 13.38
C LYS A 63 3.94 1.21 13.89
N GLY A 64 2.78 1.87 13.95
CA GLY A 64 2.66 3.30 14.25
C GLY A 64 2.96 4.20 13.04
N PHE A 65 2.79 5.51 13.24
CA PHE A 65 3.06 6.52 12.23
C PHE A 65 4.54 6.91 12.18
N LEU A 66 5.05 7.24 10.99
CA LEU A 66 6.37 7.85 10.83
C LEU A 66 6.32 9.31 11.29
N LEU A 67 6.64 9.55 12.56
CA LEU A 67 6.65 10.89 13.12
C LEU A 67 8.05 11.51 13.05
N LYS A 68 8.09 12.83 12.82
CA LYS A 68 9.33 13.60 12.89
C LYS A 68 9.77 13.69 14.35
N GLU A 69 10.93 13.14 14.65
CA GLU A 69 11.56 13.33 15.95
C GLU A 69 12.07 14.78 16.09
N LEU A 70 11.83 15.36 17.26
CA LEU A 70 12.42 16.60 17.71
C LEU A 70 13.75 16.29 18.39
N ASP A 71 14.76 17.12 18.13
CA ASP A 71 16.06 16.98 18.78
C ASP A 71 15.88 16.99 20.31
N SER A 72 16.17 15.84 20.91
CA SER A 72 16.10 15.62 22.36
C SER A 72 17.43 15.93 23.05
N GLY A 73 18.47 16.26 22.29
CA GLY A 73 19.86 16.35 22.77
C GLY A 73 20.46 14.99 23.14
N LEU A 74 19.75 13.89 22.91
CA LEU A 74 20.25 12.54 23.15
C LEU A 74 21.26 12.16 22.07
N ASN A 75 22.46 11.78 22.49
CA ASN A 75 23.51 11.29 21.61
C ASN A 75 24.05 9.96 22.16
N TYR A 76 24.36 9.04 21.24
CA TYR A 76 24.86 7.70 21.52
C TYR A 76 26.23 7.53 20.83
N PRO A 77 27.29 8.19 21.34
CA PRO A 77 28.56 8.30 20.64
C PRO A 77 29.43 7.03 20.73
N HIS A 78 29.03 6.03 21.51
CA HIS A 78 29.81 4.81 21.74
C HIS A 78 29.15 3.59 21.10
N GLN A 79 29.94 2.55 20.87
CA GLN A 79 29.47 1.24 20.47
C GLN A 79 29.56 0.30 21.68
N GLY A 80 28.40 -0.08 22.23
CA GLY A 80 28.29 -1.07 23.29
C GLY A 80 28.00 -2.46 22.71
N LYS A 81 27.82 -3.44 23.61
CA LYS A 81 27.58 -4.85 23.25
C LYS A 81 26.33 -5.08 22.40
N LEU A 82 25.28 -4.26 22.54
CA LEU A 82 24.01 -4.42 21.82
C LEU A 82 23.81 -3.40 20.67
N GLY A 83 24.75 -2.48 20.44
CA GLY A 83 24.58 -1.41 19.45
C GLY A 83 25.14 -0.07 19.89
N LYS A 84 24.72 0.99 19.19
CA LYS A 84 25.05 2.37 19.56
C LYS A 84 24.49 2.69 20.95
N CYS A 85 25.31 3.22 21.83
CA CYS A 85 24.92 3.54 23.19
C CYS A 85 25.59 4.81 23.72
N ARG A 86 25.14 5.27 24.88
CA ARG A 86 25.88 6.19 25.75
C ARG A 86 26.17 5.48 27.06
N PHE A 87 27.33 5.78 27.65
CA PHE A 87 27.71 5.19 28.93
C PHE A 87 27.34 6.11 30.09
N GLU A 88 26.68 5.56 31.09
CA GLU A 88 26.38 6.24 32.35
C GLU A 88 27.30 5.73 33.46
N ILE A 89 27.89 6.66 34.23
CA ILE A 89 28.71 6.33 35.39
C ILE A 89 27.79 5.86 36.51
N ILE A 90 28.02 4.63 36.98
CA ILE A 90 27.23 4.04 38.08
C ILE A 90 27.92 4.13 39.44
N GLU A 91 28.96 4.95 39.57
CA GLU A 91 29.62 5.26 40.85
C GLU A 91 29.16 6.62 41.40
N LYS A 92 29.01 6.71 42.73
CA LYS A 92 28.72 7.97 43.45
C LYS A 92 29.51 8.05 44.74
N SER A 93 29.63 9.26 45.30
CA SER A 93 30.30 9.49 46.59
C SER A 93 29.68 8.66 47.71
N ASP A 94 30.53 8.05 48.53
CA ASP A 94 30.18 7.23 49.70
C ASP A 94 30.66 7.91 50.99
N ALA A 95 30.32 9.19 51.16
CA ALA A 95 30.73 9.99 52.31
C ALA A 95 29.54 10.39 53.20
N GLY A 96 29.76 10.45 54.51
CA GLY A 96 28.76 10.89 55.49
C GLY A 96 27.48 10.05 55.49
N GLY A 97 26.30 10.67 55.60
CA GLY A 97 25.00 9.98 55.62
C GLY A 97 24.63 9.19 54.34
N TYR A 98 25.44 9.29 53.29
CA TYR A 98 25.28 8.56 52.03
C TYR A 98 25.98 7.20 52.02
N GLU A 99 26.70 6.83 53.09
CA GLU A 99 27.36 5.54 53.21
C GLU A 99 26.34 4.39 53.09
N ARG A 100 26.59 3.44 52.18
CA ARG A 100 25.76 2.25 52.02
C ARG A 100 26.64 1.03 51.78
N LYS A 101 26.94 0.27 52.85
CA LYS A 101 27.73 -0.98 52.77
C LYS A 101 27.15 -1.99 51.76
N THR A 102 25.82 -2.03 51.64
CA THR A 102 25.11 -2.89 50.68
C THR A 102 25.33 -2.52 49.20
N MET A 103 25.90 -1.35 48.92
CA MET A 103 26.20 -0.86 47.56
C MET A 103 27.69 -1.05 47.19
N LYS A 104 28.43 -1.85 47.97
CA LYS A 104 29.83 -2.22 47.73
C LYS A 104 29.95 -3.72 47.50
N PHE A 105 29.77 -4.13 46.25
CA PHE A 105 29.89 -5.52 45.81
C PHE A 105 30.62 -5.56 44.46
N SER A 106 31.01 -6.73 43.99
CA SER A 106 31.70 -6.87 42.70
C SER A 106 30.71 -6.80 41.54
N ILE A 107 30.99 -5.95 40.54
CA ILE A 107 30.33 -5.93 39.22
C ILE A 107 31.42 -6.15 38.17
N LEU A 108 31.27 -7.15 37.30
CA LEU A 108 32.29 -7.51 36.30
C LEU A 108 33.72 -7.70 36.88
N GLY A 109 33.82 -8.18 38.12
CA GLY A 109 35.10 -8.37 38.82
C GLY A 109 35.72 -7.10 39.42
N GLN A 110 35.04 -5.96 39.39
CA GLN A 110 35.50 -4.71 40.00
C GLN A 110 34.61 -4.29 41.18
N TYR A 111 35.23 -3.72 42.21
CA TYR A 111 34.55 -3.03 43.30
C TYR A 111 34.53 -1.51 43.03
N PRO A 112 33.61 -0.75 43.66
CA PRO A 112 33.67 0.70 43.60
C PRO A 112 35.02 1.20 44.09
N ARG A 113 35.50 2.32 43.52
CA ARG A 113 36.73 2.99 43.99
C ARG A 113 36.63 3.42 45.45
N ASP A 114 37.79 3.65 46.06
CA ASP A 114 37.82 4.12 47.44
C ASP A 114 37.06 5.45 47.59
N GLY A 115 36.28 5.56 48.67
CA GLY A 115 35.34 6.66 48.90
C GLY A 115 34.13 6.70 47.93
N LYS A 116 33.90 5.66 47.11
CA LYS A 116 32.74 5.52 46.22
C LYS A 116 31.87 4.32 46.57
N ARG A 117 30.67 4.30 46.03
CA ARG A 117 29.72 3.19 46.02
C ARG A 117 28.98 3.10 44.69
N TRP A 118 28.38 1.95 44.41
CA TRP A 118 27.46 1.83 43.28
C TRP A 118 26.19 2.67 43.49
N GLN A 119 25.60 3.09 42.38
CA GLN A 119 24.29 3.74 42.32
C GLN A 119 23.15 2.72 42.15
N ILE A 120 23.48 1.47 41.84
CA ILE A 120 22.54 0.36 41.64
C ILE A 120 22.79 -0.75 42.67
N GLY A 121 21.73 -1.45 43.07
CA GLY A 121 21.81 -2.60 43.98
C GLY A 121 22.27 -3.88 43.28
N GLN A 122 22.56 -4.92 44.08
CA GLN A 122 23.12 -6.19 43.59
C GLN A 122 22.19 -6.93 42.63
N ASP A 123 20.88 -6.92 42.89
CA ASP A 123 19.89 -7.57 42.03
C ASP A 123 19.83 -6.91 40.65
N THR A 124 19.73 -5.57 40.62
CA THR A 124 19.76 -4.78 39.37
C THR A 124 21.07 -4.95 38.60
N ALA A 125 22.20 -4.98 39.30
CA ALA A 125 23.50 -5.22 38.65
C ALA A 125 23.52 -6.62 37.99
N SER A 126 23.04 -7.65 38.70
CA SER A 126 22.97 -9.01 38.18
C SER A 126 22.08 -9.14 36.94
N GLU A 127 20.96 -8.41 36.91
CA GLU A 127 20.07 -8.34 35.74
C GLU A 127 20.73 -7.64 34.56
N LEU A 128 21.31 -6.46 34.78
CA LEU A 128 22.01 -5.71 33.73
C LEU A 128 23.25 -6.45 33.19
N GLU A 129 23.94 -7.25 34.00
CA GLU A 129 25.03 -8.13 33.54
C GLU A 129 24.50 -9.23 32.62
N LYS A 130 23.40 -9.91 32.99
CA LYS A 130 22.75 -10.93 32.15
C LYS A 130 22.27 -10.37 30.81
N GLU A 131 21.79 -9.13 30.83
CA GLU A 131 21.32 -8.41 29.64
C GLU A 131 22.45 -7.74 28.84
N ASN A 132 23.73 -7.94 29.21
CA ASN A 132 24.88 -7.34 28.54
C ASN A 132 24.87 -5.79 28.51
N ARG A 133 24.39 -5.15 29.58
CA ARG A 133 24.25 -3.68 29.69
C ARG A 133 25.29 -3.04 30.61
N LEU A 134 26.22 -3.83 31.13
CA LEU A 134 27.36 -3.35 31.93
C LEU A 134 28.67 -3.66 31.19
N GLU A 135 29.54 -2.67 31.16
CA GLU A 135 30.83 -2.73 30.45
C GLU A 135 31.91 -1.94 31.20
N ILE A 136 33.16 -2.39 31.07
CA ILE A 136 34.32 -1.67 31.60
C ILE A 136 34.86 -0.76 30.49
N VAL A 137 34.77 0.55 30.70
CA VAL A 137 35.18 1.58 29.74
C VAL A 137 36.10 2.55 30.44
N ASP A 138 37.31 2.73 29.91
CA ASP A 138 38.39 3.51 30.53
C ASP A 138 38.73 3.05 31.97
N GLY A 139 38.60 1.76 32.24
CA GLY A 139 38.82 1.18 33.58
C GLY A 139 37.68 1.38 34.57
N PHE A 140 36.53 1.93 34.15
CA PHE A 140 35.35 2.10 34.99
C PHE A 140 34.20 1.21 34.52
N VAL A 141 33.52 0.55 35.47
CA VAL A 141 32.23 -0.07 35.18
C VAL A 141 31.20 1.03 34.88
N LYS A 142 30.65 1.00 33.67
CA LYS A 142 29.59 1.91 33.21
C LYS A 142 28.38 1.11 32.75
N LYS A 143 27.21 1.73 32.84
CA LYS A 143 25.96 1.21 32.28
C LYS A 143 25.80 1.70 30.85
N ALA A 144 25.62 0.78 29.90
CA ALA A 144 25.25 1.10 28.53
C ALA A 144 23.76 1.43 28.47
N ILE A 145 23.42 2.60 27.93
CA ILE A 145 22.04 3.03 27.67
C ILE A 145 21.87 3.13 26.16
N TYR A 146 20.85 2.45 25.65
CA TYR A 146 20.56 2.31 24.23
C TYR A 146 19.35 3.17 23.82
N PRO A 147 19.19 3.53 22.53
CA PRO A 147 18.09 4.36 22.06
C PRO A 147 16.69 3.89 22.47
N GLU A 148 16.49 2.58 22.54
CA GLU A 148 15.24 1.94 22.96
C GLU A 148 14.90 2.13 24.44
N ASP A 149 15.88 2.39 25.31
CA ASP A 149 15.66 2.66 26.74
C ASP A 149 15.10 4.05 27.02
N GLU A 150 15.31 4.95 26.07
CA GLU A 150 15.03 6.37 26.23
C GLU A 150 13.94 6.84 25.26
N ILE A 151 13.10 5.91 24.76
CA ILE A 151 11.95 6.22 23.91
C ILE A 151 11.07 7.29 24.56
N ASP A 152 10.81 7.17 25.86
CA ASP A 152 9.98 8.13 26.61
C ASP A 152 10.61 9.54 26.73
N LYS A 153 11.92 9.65 26.49
CA LYS A 153 12.64 10.95 26.47
C LYS A 153 12.70 11.55 25.08
N ARG A 154 12.42 10.76 24.03
CA ARG A 154 12.32 11.25 22.65
C ARG A 154 10.99 11.98 22.48
N LYS A 155 11.05 13.13 21.82
CA LYS A 155 9.86 13.94 21.53
C LYS A 155 9.58 13.86 20.05
N PHE A 156 8.32 13.74 19.67
CA PHE A 156 7.90 13.69 18.27
C PHE A 156 6.93 14.81 17.98
N VAL A 157 6.99 15.34 16.76
CA VAL A 157 5.90 16.17 16.22
C VAL A 157 4.72 15.24 15.95
N PRO A 158 3.59 15.41 16.64
CA PRO A 158 2.48 14.49 16.51
C PRO A 158 1.80 14.61 15.15
N PHE A 159 1.12 13.55 14.75
CA PHE A 159 0.16 13.60 13.64
C PHE A 159 -1.13 14.24 14.15
N TRP A 160 -1.24 15.56 13.98
CA TRP A 160 -2.43 16.30 14.36
C TRP A 160 -3.67 15.90 13.55
N SER A 161 -4.80 15.75 14.24
CA SER A 161 -6.11 15.42 13.65
C SER A 161 -6.80 16.59 12.96
N HIS A 162 -6.18 17.77 12.93
CA HIS A 162 -6.71 18.94 12.24
C HIS A 162 -5.70 19.49 11.24
N LEU A 163 -6.13 19.57 9.98
CA LEU A 163 -5.35 20.01 8.83
C LEU A 163 -5.91 21.35 8.35
N ASN A 164 -5.23 22.44 8.70
CA ASN A 164 -5.66 23.78 8.34
C ASN A 164 -5.36 24.13 6.87
N ALA A 165 -6.17 25.02 6.31
CA ALA A 165 -6.10 25.43 4.91
C ALA A 165 -4.82 26.20 4.59
N ALA A 166 -4.27 26.93 5.56
CA ALA A 166 -3.05 27.71 5.37
C ALA A 166 -1.83 26.83 5.06
N GLN A 167 -1.79 25.62 5.61
CA GLN A 167 -0.70 24.66 5.40
C GLN A 167 -0.99 23.66 4.29
N PHE A 168 -2.26 23.24 4.13
CA PHE A 168 -2.60 22.10 3.27
C PHE A 168 -3.52 22.47 2.09
N GLY A 169 -3.81 23.76 1.91
CA GLY A 169 -4.66 24.26 0.83
C GLY A 169 -6.15 23.98 1.05
N THR A 170 -6.94 24.42 0.08
CA THR A 170 -8.40 24.30 0.00
C THR A 170 -8.81 23.59 -1.28
N ALA A 171 -10.09 23.20 -1.41
CA ALA A 171 -10.61 22.67 -2.66
C ALA A 171 -10.39 23.62 -3.86
N GLN A 172 -10.45 24.94 -3.60
CA GLN A 172 -10.18 25.97 -4.60
C GLN A 172 -8.69 25.98 -5.01
N SER A 173 -7.75 25.94 -4.06
CA SER A 173 -6.32 25.94 -4.41
C SER A 173 -5.92 24.66 -5.16
N GLY A 174 -6.57 23.53 -4.86
CA GLY A 174 -6.39 22.30 -5.63
C GLY A 174 -6.86 22.44 -7.08
N LYS A 175 -7.99 23.13 -7.30
CA LYS A 175 -8.55 23.42 -8.62
C LYS A 175 -7.66 24.38 -9.40
N ASP A 176 -7.18 25.43 -8.76
CA ASP A 176 -6.28 26.41 -9.36
C ASP A 176 -4.98 25.73 -9.83
N LEU A 177 -4.39 24.88 -8.98
CA LEU A 177 -3.22 24.09 -9.35
C LEU A 177 -3.50 23.12 -10.51
N LEU A 178 -4.67 22.47 -10.54
CA LEU A 178 -5.04 21.62 -11.68
C LEU A 178 -5.11 22.44 -12.98
N ASN A 179 -5.73 23.62 -12.94
CA ASN A 179 -5.85 24.48 -14.11
C ASN A 179 -4.49 24.98 -14.60
N GLU A 180 -3.58 25.30 -13.68
CA GLU A 180 -2.19 25.66 -14.00
C GLU A 180 -1.46 24.52 -14.71
N ILE A 181 -1.51 23.30 -14.14
CA ILE A 181 -0.89 22.11 -14.72
C ILE A 181 -1.45 21.87 -16.13
N MET A 182 -2.78 21.99 -16.28
CA MET A 182 -3.47 21.73 -17.55
C MET A 182 -3.36 22.90 -18.54
N GLY A 183 -2.90 24.07 -18.10
CA GLY A 183 -2.78 25.29 -18.90
C GLY A 183 -4.13 25.88 -19.34
N LYS A 184 -5.23 25.41 -18.76
CA LYS A 184 -6.60 25.82 -19.07
C LYS A 184 -7.53 25.48 -17.91
N ALA A 185 -8.69 26.10 -17.87
CA ALA A 185 -9.75 25.71 -16.95
C ALA A 185 -10.22 24.28 -17.26
N VAL A 186 -10.22 23.44 -16.25
CA VAL A 186 -10.68 22.06 -16.27
C VAL A 186 -11.97 22.01 -15.46
N GLY A 187 -13.04 21.41 -16.00
CA GLY A 187 -14.40 21.48 -15.48
C GLY A 187 -14.65 20.81 -14.12
N PHE A 188 -13.65 20.66 -13.26
CA PHE A 188 -13.81 20.18 -11.89
C PHE A 188 -14.30 21.30 -10.98
N ASP A 189 -15.37 21.03 -10.23
CA ASP A 189 -15.89 21.97 -9.23
C ASP A 189 -15.00 22.03 -8.00
N THR A 190 -14.49 20.88 -7.57
CA THR A 190 -13.59 20.76 -6.41
C THR A 190 -12.48 19.77 -6.72
N VAL A 191 -11.26 20.07 -6.24
CA VAL A 191 -10.09 19.21 -6.40
C VAL A 191 -9.35 19.17 -5.09
N LYS A 192 -9.01 17.97 -4.61
CA LYS A 192 -8.17 17.82 -3.41
C LYS A 192 -6.77 18.37 -3.69
N PRO A 193 -6.19 19.20 -2.80
CA PRO A 193 -4.80 19.67 -2.94
C PRO A 193 -3.80 18.51 -2.89
N ALA A 194 -2.75 18.55 -3.71
CA ALA A 194 -1.70 17.53 -3.67
C ALA A 194 -1.00 17.49 -2.30
N ILE A 195 -0.67 18.67 -1.75
CA ILE A 195 -0.02 18.82 -0.44
C ILE A 195 -0.82 18.22 0.73
N LEU A 196 -2.15 18.18 0.63
CA LEU A 196 -2.99 17.50 1.61
C LEU A 196 -2.70 16.00 1.59
N ILE A 197 -2.73 15.38 0.41
CA ILE A 197 -2.49 13.95 0.24
C ILE A 197 -1.04 13.60 0.56
N GLU A 198 -0.07 14.44 0.17
CA GLU A 198 1.35 14.31 0.56
C GLU A 198 1.49 14.26 2.08
N LYS A 199 0.77 15.15 2.80
CA LYS A 199 0.80 15.16 4.25
C LYS A 199 0.29 13.85 4.84
N LEU A 200 -0.82 13.32 4.34
CA LEU A 200 -1.36 12.05 4.81
C LEU A 200 -0.38 10.90 4.57
N LEU A 201 0.15 10.80 3.36
CA LEU A 201 1.07 9.73 2.94
C LEU A 201 2.46 9.83 3.61
N SER A 202 2.87 11.01 4.07
CA SER A 202 4.17 11.23 4.72
C SER A 202 4.35 10.44 6.02
N TYR A 203 3.25 10.03 6.66
CA TYR A 203 3.26 9.26 7.90
C TYR A 203 3.38 7.75 7.69
N PHE A 204 3.49 7.28 6.45
CA PHE A 204 3.52 5.86 6.09
C PHE A 204 4.80 5.49 5.33
N ASP A 205 5.04 4.18 5.19
CA ASP A 205 6.26 3.61 4.63
C ASP A 205 6.58 4.16 3.23
N LYS A 206 7.85 4.49 3.01
CA LYS A 206 8.37 5.05 1.75
C LYS A 206 8.36 4.08 0.58
N ASN A 207 8.04 2.80 0.78
CA ASN A 207 7.97 1.75 -0.23
C ASN A 207 6.54 1.18 -0.38
N SER A 208 5.54 1.93 0.06
CA SER A 208 4.13 1.51 0.02
C SER A 208 3.57 1.50 -1.40
N ILE A 209 2.54 0.67 -1.64
CA ILE A 209 1.65 0.76 -2.80
C ILE A 209 0.39 1.52 -2.36
N ILE A 210 0.08 2.61 -3.05
CA ILE A 210 -1.06 3.49 -2.75
C ILE A 210 -2.14 3.24 -3.80
N LEU A 211 -3.31 2.76 -3.37
CA LEU A 211 -4.47 2.56 -4.24
C LEU A 211 -5.46 3.70 -4.04
N ASP A 212 -5.87 4.33 -5.13
CA ASP A 212 -6.96 5.28 -5.18
C ASP A 212 -7.98 4.83 -6.24
N SER A 213 -9.08 4.27 -5.76
CA SER A 213 -10.15 3.76 -6.63
C SER A 213 -11.12 4.84 -7.12
N PHE A 214 -10.91 6.10 -6.73
CA PHE A 214 -11.69 7.26 -7.12
C PHE A 214 -10.75 8.41 -7.48
N ALA A 215 -9.89 8.15 -8.48
CA ALA A 215 -8.73 8.98 -8.77
C ALA A 215 -9.09 10.44 -9.09
N GLY A 216 -10.26 10.67 -9.70
CA GLY A 216 -10.73 11.99 -10.11
C GLY A 216 -9.68 12.66 -10.99
N SER A 217 -9.23 13.84 -10.57
CA SER A 217 -8.19 14.56 -11.30
C SER A 217 -6.79 13.93 -11.23
N GLY A 218 -6.54 12.88 -10.45
CA GLY A 218 -5.22 12.25 -10.31
C GLY A 218 -4.33 12.90 -9.24
N THR A 219 -4.93 13.43 -8.17
CA THR A 219 -4.18 14.10 -7.08
C THR A 219 -3.28 13.13 -6.31
N THR A 220 -3.72 11.90 -6.10
CA THR A 220 -2.95 10.89 -5.34
C THR A 220 -1.63 10.53 -6.01
N ALA A 221 -1.62 10.32 -7.34
CA ALA A 221 -0.37 10.09 -8.07
C ALA A 221 0.57 11.30 -8.02
N HIS A 222 0.03 12.53 -8.13
CA HIS A 222 0.83 13.74 -7.98
C HIS A 222 1.52 13.77 -6.60
N ALA A 223 0.77 13.51 -5.52
CA ALA A 223 1.34 13.48 -4.17
C ALA A 223 2.43 12.40 -3.99
N VAL A 224 2.22 11.21 -4.55
CA VAL A 224 3.20 10.12 -4.52
C VAL A 224 4.50 10.51 -5.24
N LEU A 225 4.39 11.10 -6.43
CA LEU A 225 5.54 11.55 -7.21
C LEU A 225 6.33 12.65 -6.48
N ASN A 226 5.64 13.64 -5.90
CA ASN A 226 6.26 14.69 -5.11
C ASN A 226 7.01 14.13 -3.89
N LEU A 227 6.38 13.23 -3.13
CA LEU A 227 7.01 12.60 -1.97
C LEU A 227 8.25 11.80 -2.36
N ASN A 228 8.18 10.98 -3.41
CA ASN A 228 9.33 10.19 -3.87
C ASN A 228 10.51 11.10 -4.27
N LYS A 229 10.25 12.21 -4.97
CA LYS A 229 11.29 13.21 -5.28
C LYS A 229 11.84 13.88 -4.02
N GLN A 230 10.97 14.24 -3.06
CA GLN A 230 11.36 14.96 -1.85
C GLN A 230 12.15 14.10 -0.86
N ASP A 231 11.73 12.87 -0.63
CA ASP A 231 12.23 12.04 0.47
C ASP A 231 12.99 10.79 0.02
N GLN A 232 13.28 10.71 -1.29
CA GLN A 232 13.95 9.61 -1.98
C GLN A 232 13.24 8.26 -1.74
N GLY A 233 11.91 8.30 -1.60
CA GLY A 233 11.07 7.12 -1.48
C GLY A 233 10.86 6.39 -2.80
N ASN A 234 10.26 5.21 -2.69
CA ASN A 234 9.90 4.33 -3.79
C ASN A 234 8.42 3.88 -3.67
N ARG A 235 7.55 4.84 -3.33
CA ARG A 235 6.11 4.59 -3.25
C ARG A 235 5.56 4.36 -4.66
N LYS A 236 4.68 3.39 -4.81
CA LYS A 236 3.97 3.09 -6.07
C LYS A 236 2.54 3.54 -5.93
N PHE A 237 1.88 3.82 -7.05
CA PHE A 237 0.45 4.15 -7.06
C PHE A 237 -0.31 3.29 -8.07
N ILE A 238 -1.58 3.05 -7.77
CA ILE A 238 -2.58 2.50 -8.67
C ILE A 238 -3.77 3.46 -8.62
N LEU A 239 -4.14 4.02 -9.77
CA LEU A 239 -5.30 4.88 -9.91
C LEU A 239 -6.38 4.17 -10.71
N ILE A 240 -7.63 4.29 -10.29
CA ILE A 240 -8.81 3.85 -11.05
C ILE A 240 -9.71 5.07 -11.27
N GLU A 241 -10.09 5.29 -12.52
CA GLU A 241 -11.02 6.34 -12.94
C GLU A 241 -11.99 5.73 -13.98
N MET A 242 -13.28 5.99 -13.82
CA MET A 242 -14.35 5.43 -14.65
C MET A 242 -14.95 6.45 -15.61
N GLU A 243 -14.72 7.74 -15.39
CA GLU A 243 -15.24 8.79 -16.24
C GLU A 243 -14.43 8.92 -17.55
N ASP A 244 -15.06 9.53 -18.56
CA ASP A 244 -14.50 9.70 -19.91
C ASP A 244 -13.21 10.57 -19.95
N TYR A 245 -12.92 11.27 -18.86
CA TYR A 245 -11.75 12.11 -18.70
C TYR A 245 -10.52 11.40 -18.11
N ALA A 246 -10.57 10.09 -17.86
CA ALA A 246 -9.45 9.33 -17.32
C ALA A 246 -8.15 9.54 -18.12
N GLU A 247 -8.23 9.50 -19.45
CA GLU A 247 -7.06 9.73 -20.31
C GLU A 247 -6.72 11.22 -20.43
N THR A 248 -7.73 12.07 -20.66
CA THR A 248 -7.53 13.47 -21.08
C THR A 248 -7.25 14.42 -19.94
N ILE A 249 -7.60 14.06 -18.69
CA ILE A 249 -7.37 14.87 -17.51
C ILE A 249 -6.54 14.11 -16.48
N THR A 250 -6.97 12.92 -16.03
CA THR A 250 -6.32 12.20 -14.94
C THR A 250 -4.92 11.78 -15.33
N ALA A 251 -4.77 11.00 -16.41
CA ALA A 251 -3.48 10.56 -16.93
C ALA A 251 -2.63 11.75 -17.43
N GLU A 252 -3.25 12.73 -18.10
CA GLU A 252 -2.55 13.93 -18.58
C GLU A 252 -1.96 14.78 -17.44
N ARG A 253 -2.67 14.96 -16.32
CA ARG A 253 -2.11 15.60 -15.12
C ARG A 253 -0.88 14.85 -14.65
N VAL A 254 -0.93 13.52 -14.54
CA VAL A 254 0.22 12.71 -14.10
C VAL A 254 1.40 12.88 -15.07
N LYS A 255 1.16 12.80 -16.39
CA LYS A 255 2.20 13.03 -17.42
C LYS A 255 2.88 14.40 -17.25
N ARG A 256 2.11 15.45 -16.96
CA ARG A 256 2.66 16.79 -16.76
C ARG A 256 3.40 16.95 -15.44
N VAL A 257 2.95 16.31 -14.37
CA VAL A 257 3.69 16.30 -13.09
C VAL A 257 5.04 15.57 -13.24
N ILE A 258 5.07 14.47 -14.00
CA ILE A 258 6.31 13.73 -14.32
C ILE A 258 7.27 14.61 -15.14
N ASN A 259 6.76 15.25 -16.19
CA ASN A 259 7.54 15.99 -17.19
C ASN A 259 7.72 17.49 -16.89
N GLY A 260 7.19 17.98 -15.78
CA GLY A 260 7.10 19.40 -15.45
C GLY A 260 5.95 20.12 -16.17
N TYR A 261 5.59 21.31 -15.68
CA TYR A 261 4.48 22.11 -16.19
C TYR A 261 4.73 23.62 -15.97
N GLY A 262 3.82 24.45 -16.49
CA GLY A 262 3.96 25.91 -16.50
C GLY A 262 4.58 26.45 -17.79
N PRO A 263 4.60 27.79 -17.95
CA PRO A 263 5.16 28.42 -19.14
C PRO A 263 6.68 28.19 -19.24
N PRO A 264 7.29 28.39 -20.42
CA PRO A 264 8.74 28.36 -20.54
C PRO A 264 9.39 29.47 -19.69
N THR A 265 10.56 29.20 -19.12
CA THR A 265 11.35 30.22 -18.43
C THR A 265 11.81 31.31 -19.42
N PRO A 266 12.13 32.53 -18.93
CA PRO A 266 12.63 33.61 -19.80
C PRO A 266 13.90 33.27 -20.58
N LYS A 267 14.62 32.21 -20.19
CA LYS A 267 15.83 31.72 -20.86
C LYS A 267 15.55 30.69 -21.97
N GLY A 268 14.29 30.33 -22.19
CA GLY A 268 13.85 29.36 -23.20
C GLY A 268 14.13 27.90 -22.83
N GLY A 269 13.28 26.98 -23.30
CA GLY A 269 13.50 25.53 -23.23
C GLY A 269 12.98 24.82 -21.97
N GLU A 270 13.16 25.40 -20.78
CA GLU A 270 12.73 24.77 -19.51
C GLU A 270 11.35 25.27 -19.07
N LYS A 271 10.52 24.39 -18.50
CA LYS A 271 9.22 24.76 -17.90
C LYS A 271 9.45 25.40 -16.53
N THR A 272 8.55 26.30 -16.10
CA THR A 272 8.65 26.98 -14.79
C THR A 272 8.71 26.01 -13.62
N ILE A 273 7.96 24.90 -13.68
CA ILE A 273 8.00 23.85 -12.68
C ILE A 273 8.72 22.62 -13.25
N GLU A 274 9.81 22.23 -12.58
CA GLU A 274 10.58 21.04 -12.91
C GLU A 274 9.76 19.77 -12.67
N GLY A 275 9.90 18.79 -13.57
CA GLY A 275 9.27 17.49 -13.44
C GLY A 275 9.72 16.70 -12.21
N THR A 276 8.85 15.83 -11.74
CA THR A 276 9.14 14.89 -10.65
C THR A 276 9.96 13.68 -11.10
N GLY A 277 9.94 13.37 -12.41
CA GLY A 277 10.40 12.09 -12.93
C GLY A 277 9.40 10.96 -12.64
N GLY A 278 9.82 9.70 -12.82
CA GLY A 278 8.95 8.54 -12.70
C GLY A 278 8.21 8.18 -13.98
N SER A 279 7.35 7.17 -13.91
CA SER A 279 6.56 6.67 -15.03
C SER A 279 5.27 6.01 -14.52
N PHE A 280 4.32 5.80 -15.43
CA PHE A 280 3.16 4.96 -15.21
C PHE A 280 2.72 4.33 -16.53
N ASP A 281 2.07 3.19 -16.42
CA ASP A 281 1.39 2.54 -17.53
C ASP A 281 -0.11 2.84 -17.44
N TYR A 282 -0.73 3.10 -18.59
CA TYR A 282 -2.17 3.35 -18.69
C TYR A 282 -2.84 2.13 -19.31
N TYR A 283 -3.86 1.62 -18.63
CA TYR A 283 -4.65 0.49 -19.07
C TYR A 283 -6.13 0.87 -19.08
N THR A 284 -6.86 0.32 -20.05
CA THR A 284 -8.33 0.33 -20.06
C THR A 284 -8.84 -1.06 -19.73
N LEU A 285 -10.02 -1.13 -19.11
CA LEU A 285 -10.72 -2.40 -19.00
C LEU A 285 -11.25 -2.77 -20.39
N GLY A 286 -10.96 -4.01 -20.80
CA GLY A 286 -11.57 -4.59 -21.99
C GLY A 286 -13.01 -5.02 -21.72
N GLU A 287 -13.62 -5.64 -22.73
CA GLU A 287 -14.94 -6.26 -22.62
C GLU A 287 -14.98 -7.29 -21.46
N PRO A 288 -16.11 -7.40 -20.74
CA PRO A 288 -16.24 -8.35 -19.65
C PRO A 288 -16.14 -9.79 -20.19
N LEU A 289 -15.46 -10.67 -19.47
CA LEU A 289 -15.28 -12.08 -19.85
C LEU A 289 -16.58 -12.89 -19.90
N PHE A 290 -17.59 -12.43 -19.17
CA PHE A 290 -18.91 -13.02 -19.13
C PHE A 290 -19.95 -11.99 -19.53
N ASP A 291 -20.97 -12.44 -20.27
CA ASP A 291 -22.14 -11.62 -20.58
C ASP A 291 -23.12 -11.54 -19.40
N GLU A 292 -24.23 -10.83 -19.58
CA GLU A 292 -25.27 -10.63 -18.56
C GLU A 292 -25.93 -11.94 -18.10
N HIS A 293 -25.79 -13.02 -18.88
CA HIS A 293 -26.32 -14.35 -18.60
C HIS A 293 -25.27 -15.29 -17.97
N ASN A 294 -24.09 -14.77 -17.63
CA ASN A 294 -22.91 -15.52 -17.18
C ASN A 294 -22.35 -16.52 -18.22
N ASN A 295 -22.67 -16.35 -19.51
CA ASN A 295 -22.01 -17.10 -20.58
C ASN A 295 -20.72 -16.43 -20.97
N LEU A 296 -19.82 -17.19 -21.59
CA LEU A 296 -18.56 -16.68 -22.09
C LEU A 296 -18.79 -15.59 -23.16
N ASN A 297 -18.23 -14.40 -22.95
CA ASN A 297 -18.32 -13.32 -23.91
C ASN A 297 -17.33 -13.55 -25.07
N GLU A 298 -17.86 -13.99 -26.21
CA GLU A 298 -17.06 -14.32 -27.39
C GLU A 298 -16.41 -13.11 -28.07
N THR A 299 -16.81 -11.87 -27.72
CA THR A 299 -16.19 -10.65 -28.28
C THR A 299 -14.80 -10.37 -27.71
N VAL A 300 -14.51 -10.91 -26.51
CA VAL A 300 -13.21 -10.75 -25.82
C VAL A 300 -12.06 -11.42 -26.59
N GLY A 301 -12.37 -12.40 -27.43
CA GLY A 301 -11.41 -13.15 -28.23
C GLY A 301 -10.80 -14.34 -27.48
N ILE A 302 -10.48 -15.39 -28.24
CA ILE A 302 -10.11 -16.69 -27.70
C ILE A 302 -8.84 -16.67 -26.85
N GLU A 303 -7.83 -15.89 -27.22
CA GLU A 303 -6.56 -15.83 -26.47
C GLU A 303 -6.75 -15.24 -25.07
N LYS A 304 -7.58 -14.19 -24.93
CA LYS A 304 -7.88 -13.58 -23.64
C LYS A 304 -8.69 -14.49 -22.72
N ILE A 305 -9.61 -15.27 -23.31
CA ILE A 305 -10.32 -16.32 -22.59
C ILE A 305 -9.35 -17.40 -22.10
N ARG A 306 -8.42 -17.84 -22.96
CA ARG A 306 -7.39 -18.83 -22.61
C ARG A 306 -6.50 -18.34 -21.48
N GLU A 307 -6.06 -17.08 -21.54
CA GLU A 307 -5.31 -16.43 -20.46
C GLU A 307 -6.10 -16.42 -19.14
N TYR A 308 -7.40 -16.10 -19.20
CA TYR A 308 -8.26 -16.12 -18.02
C TYR A 308 -8.40 -17.51 -17.42
N VAL A 309 -8.70 -18.53 -18.24
CA VAL A 309 -8.84 -19.92 -17.77
C VAL A 309 -7.55 -20.38 -17.11
N TRP A 310 -6.40 -20.10 -17.74
CA TRP A 310 -5.09 -20.38 -17.15
C TRP A 310 -4.92 -19.69 -15.78
N PHE A 311 -5.17 -18.38 -15.71
CA PHE A 311 -5.00 -17.63 -14.47
C PHE A 311 -5.98 -18.05 -13.36
N ALA A 312 -7.23 -18.37 -13.71
CA ALA A 312 -8.25 -18.81 -12.76
C ALA A 312 -7.84 -20.10 -12.06
N GLU A 313 -7.20 -21.01 -12.79
CA GLU A 313 -6.74 -22.30 -12.29
C GLU A 313 -5.39 -22.23 -11.55
N THR A 314 -4.46 -21.42 -12.07
CA THR A 314 -3.06 -21.48 -11.63
C THR A 314 -2.64 -20.29 -10.76
N ARG A 315 -3.41 -19.19 -10.78
CA ARG A 315 -3.08 -17.89 -10.15
C ARG A 315 -1.75 -17.29 -10.59
N ILE A 316 -1.22 -17.74 -11.72
CA ILE A 316 -0.03 -17.19 -12.35
C ILE A 316 -0.40 -16.60 -13.71
N PRO A 317 0.21 -15.46 -14.10
CA PRO A 317 0.07 -14.96 -15.47
C PRO A 317 0.51 -16.03 -16.46
N THR A 318 -0.19 -16.12 -17.59
CA THR A 318 0.17 -17.05 -18.67
C THR A 318 1.56 -16.68 -19.18
N PRO A 319 2.55 -17.61 -19.20
CA PRO A 319 3.70 -17.41 -20.07
C PRO A 319 3.16 -17.34 -21.51
N ALA A 320 3.76 -16.51 -22.36
CA ALA A 320 3.34 -16.38 -23.76
C ALA A 320 3.05 -17.78 -24.32
N LEU A 321 1.78 -18.04 -24.66
CA LEU A 321 1.35 -19.37 -25.10
C LEU A 321 2.27 -19.77 -26.26
N PRO A 322 2.79 -21.00 -26.31
CA PRO A 322 3.65 -21.40 -27.40
C PRO A 322 2.91 -21.12 -28.71
N GLU A 323 3.48 -20.27 -29.56
CA GLU A 323 3.01 -20.08 -30.94
C GLU A 323 3.16 -21.42 -31.65
N GLY A 324 2.15 -22.27 -31.51
CA GLY A 324 2.04 -23.52 -32.21
C GLY A 324 1.55 -23.24 -33.62
N GLU A 325 2.43 -22.74 -34.49
CA GLU A 325 2.24 -22.91 -35.93
C GLU A 325 2.03 -24.41 -36.22
N GLY A 326 0.80 -24.79 -36.59
CA GLY A 326 0.56 -25.99 -37.39
C GLY A 326 -0.08 -27.22 -36.72
N ALA A 327 -0.36 -27.26 -35.42
CA ALA A 327 -1.04 -28.41 -34.81
C ALA A 327 -2.32 -28.01 -34.06
N ARG A 328 -3.45 -28.70 -34.34
CA ARG A 328 -4.72 -28.54 -33.61
C ARG A 328 -4.55 -28.59 -32.07
N THR A 329 -3.51 -29.29 -31.60
CA THR A 329 -3.13 -29.45 -30.19
C THR A 329 -2.59 -28.16 -29.53
N GLY A 330 -1.88 -27.29 -30.26
CA GLY A 330 -1.37 -26.02 -29.73
C GLY A 330 -2.47 -25.01 -29.38
N LYS A 331 -3.62 -25.11 -30.05
CA LYS A 331 -4.80 -24.25 -29.83
C LYS A 331 -5.62 -24.62 -28.59
N VAL A 332 -5.42 -25.81 -28.02
CA VAL A 332 -6.25 -26.33 -26.91
C VAL A 332 -5.45 -26.38 -25.62
N TYR A 333 -4.19 -26.81 -25.67
CA TYR A 333 -3.32 -26.87 -24.51
C TYR A 333 -2.99 -25.47 -23.98
N LEU A 334 -3.13 -25.26 -22.67
CA LEU A 334 -2.83 -23.98 -21.99
C LEU A 334 -1.46 -23.99 -21.32
N GLY A 335 -0.98 -25.15 -20.88
CA GLY A 335 0.28 -25.30 -20.15
C GLY A 335 0.20 -26.37 -19.06
N THR A 336 1.30 -26.55 -18.33
CA THR A 336 1.38 -27.43 -17.17
C THR A 336 1.88 -26.64 -15.97
N HIS A 337 1.23 -26.82 -14.83
CA HIS A 337 1.63 -26.22 -13.54
C HIS A 337 1.35 -27.21 -12.40
N ASN A 338 2.31 -27.39 -11.49
CA ASN A 338 2.24 -28.36 -10.38
C ASN A 338 1.76 -29.75 -10.84
N ASP A 339 2.43 -30.30 -11.86
CA ASP A 339 2.15 -31.62 -12.46
C ASP A 339 0.72 -31.82 -13.00
N THR A 340 -0.02 -30.72 -13.17
CA THR A 340 -1.36 -30.68 -13.75
C THR A 340 -1.31 -30.03 -15.14
N ALA A 341 -1.79 -30.72 -16.16
CA ALA A 341 -1.92 -30.19 -17.52
C ALA A 341 -3.32 -29.62 -17.76
N TYR A 342 -3.36 -28.43 -18.34
CA TYR A 342 -4.60 -27.66 -18.54
C TYR A 342 -4.94 -27.58 -20.03
N TYR A 343 -6.21 -27.83 -20.35
CA TYR A 343 -6.73 -27.84 -21.72
C TYR A 343 -8.04 -27.07 -21.81
N PHE A 344 -8.19 -26.28 -22.87
CA PHE A 344 -9.39 -25.53 -23.22
C PHE A 344 -9.86 -25.93 -24.61
N ILE A 345 -10.74 -26.94 -24.68
CA ILE A 345 -11.34 -27.44 -25.93
C ILE A 345 -12.53 -26.54 -26.22
N TYR A 346 -12.37 -25.60 -27.14
CA TYR A 346 -13.39 -24.60 -27.45
C TYR A 346 -13.32 -24.18 -28.91
N GLU A 347 -14.48 -24.11 -29.55
CA GLU A 347 -14.66 -23.59 -30.90
C GLU A 347 -15.84 -22.64 -30.91
N LYS A 348 -15.65 -21.40 -31.36
CA LYS A 348 -16.65 -20.32 -31.25
C LYS A 348 -18.01 -20.70 -31.86
N ASP A 349 -18.00 -21.35 -33.02
CA ASP A 349 -19.23 -21.57 -33.79
C ASP A 349 -19.82 -22.98 -33.64
N SER A 350 -19.22 -23.85 -32.81
CA SER A 350 -19.67 -25.23 -32.66
C SER A 350 -19.53 -25.74 -31.22
N LEU A 351 -20.44 -26.63 -30.81
CA LEU A 351 -20.33 -27.32 -29.53
C LEU A 351 -19.15 -28.29 -29.54
N THR A 352 -18.35 -28.22 -28.49
CA THR A 352 -17.21 -29.09 -28.23
C THR A 352 -17.57 -30.15 -27.20
N THR A 353 -17.06 -31.37 -27.40
CA THR A 353 -17.35 -32.49 -26.50
C THR A 353 -16.06 -33.17 -26.10
N LEU A 354 -15.89 -33.40 -24.80
CA LEU A 354 -14.87 -34.28 -24.26
C LEU A 354 -15.36 -35.72 -24.34
N ASP A 355 -14.83 -36.48 -25.29
CA ASP A 355 -15.07 -37.91 -25.51
C ASP A 355 -13.73 -38.64 -25.73
N TYR A 356 -13.77 -39.93 -26.08
CA TYR A 356 -12.55 -40.71 -26.26
C TYR A 356 -11.71 -40.24 -27.46
N GLU A 357 -12.35 -39.71 -28.51
CA GLU A 357 -11.68 -39.23 -29.73
C GLU A 357 -10.99 -37.90 -29.44
N SER A 358 -11.71 -36.93 -28.88
CA SER A 358 -11.13 -35.62 -28.52
C SER A 358 -10.07 -35.73 -27.42
N LEU A 359 -10.22 -36.66 -26.47
CA LEU A 359 -9.17 -36.95 -25.50
C LEU A 359 -7.90 -37.46 -26.18
N ALA A 360 -8.02 -38.39 -27.13
CA ALA A 360 -6.88 -38.94 -27.86
C ALA A 360 -6.22 -37.90 -28.78
N ASP A 361 -7.02 -37.01 -29.39
CA ASP A 361 -6.53 -35.99 -30.31
C ASP A 361 -5.80 -34.87 -29.57
N TYR A 362 -6.38 -34.34 -28.50
CA TYR A 362 -5.90 -33.11 -27.87
C TYR A 362 -4.98 -33.33 -26.68
N VAL A 363 -5.19 -34.39 -25.88
CA VAL A 363 -4.48 -34.59 -24.62
C VAL A 363 -3.21 -35.42 -24.82
N GLN A 364 -2.18 -34.76 -25.35
CA GLN A 364 -0.90 -35.40 -25.68
C GLN A 364 0.16 -35.23 -24.58
N GLN A 365 0.03 -34.22 -23.72
CA GLN A 365 1.05 -33.94 -22.70
C GLN A 365 0.94 -34.92 -21.52
N LYS A 366 2.07 -35.46 -21.09
CA LYS A 366 2.13 -36.33 -19.92
C LYS A 366 2.11 -35.50 -18.65
N ALA A 367 1.13 -35.74 -17.79
CA ALA A 367 0.96 -35.08 -16.50
C ALA A 367 0.36 -36.06 -15.47
N GLU A 368 0.45 -35.73 -14.19
CA GLU A 368 -0.16 -36.56 -13.13
C GLU A 368 -1.67 -36.33 -13.03
N ARG A 369 -2.12 -35.12 -13.39
CA ARG A 369 -3.52 -34.71 -13.41
C ARG A 369 -3.86 -33.89 -14.65
N TYR A 370 -5.11 -33.92 -15.06
CA TYR A 370 -5.63 -33.21 -16.22
C TYR A 370 -6.86 -32.39 -15.83
N ILE A 371 -6.85 -31.10 -16.16
CA ILE A 371 -8.05 -30.24 -16.05
C ILE A 371 -8.43 -29.81 -17.46
N ILE A 372 -9.63 -30.21 -17.89
CA ILE A 372 -10.09 -30.07 -19.26
C ILE A 372 -11.43 -29.35 -19.30
N TYR A 373 -11.46 -28.24 -20.03
CA TYR A 373 -12.68 -27.50 -20.34
C TYR A 373 -13.23 -27.90 -21.70
N ALA A 374 -14.55 -28.14 -21.76
CA ALA A 374 -15.32 -28.32 -23.00
C ALA A 374 -16.82 -28.01 -22.75
N ASP A 375 -17.64 -27.92 -23.79
CA ASP A 375 -19.08 -27.66 -23.62
C ASP A 375 -19.82 -28.87 -23.03
N ASN A 376 -19.47 -30.07 -23.48
CA ASN A 376 -20.06 -31.33 -23.02
C ASN A 376 -18.98 -32.35 -22.65
N CYS A 377 -19.36 -33.35 -21.85
CA CYS A 377 -18.51 -34.50 -21.53
C CYS A 377 -19.31 -35.79 -21.70
N LEU A 378 -18.80 -36.72 -22.51
CA LEU A 378 -19.34 -38.07 -22.71
C LEU A 378 -18.48 -39.15 -22.07
N LEU A 379 -17.36 -38.79 -21.44
CA LEU A 379 -16.52 -39.72 -20.70
C LEU A 379 -17.21 -40.15 -19.38
N PRO A 380 -17.26 -41.46 -19.06
CA PRO A 380 -17.76 -41.91 -17.77
C PRO A 380 -16.94 -41.37 -16.60
N GLU A 381 -17.59 -41.01 -15.48
CA GLU A 381 -16.87 -40.57 -14.26
C GLU A 381 -15.83 -41.59 -13.78
N THR A 382 -16.12 -42.88 -13.88
CA THR A 382 -15.21 -43.95 -13.49
C THR A 382 -13.92 -43.93 -14.31
N PHE A 383 -14.03 -43.65 -15.61
CA PHE A 383 -12.88 -43.50 -16.50
C PHE A 383 -12.09 -42.23 -16.17
N MET A 384 -12.77 -41.09 -16.00
CA MET A 384 -12.12 -39.83 -15.66
C MET A 384 -11.35 -39.92 -14.34
N ARG A 385 -11.94 -40.50 -13.30
CA ARG A 385 -11.27 -40.74 -12.01
C ARG A 385 -10.05 -41.66 -12.15
N ALA A 386 -10.16 -42.74 -12.92
CA ALA A 386 -9.04 -43.66 -13.16
C ALA A 386 -7.88 -43.03 -13.94
N LYS A 387 -8.13 -41.94 -14.65
CA LYS A 387 -7.13 -41.20 -15.45
C LYS A 387 -6.77 -39.83 -14.87
N ASN A 388 -7.20 -39.51 -13.65
CA ASN A 388 -7.00 -38.21 -12.99
C ASN A 388 -7.45 -37.02 -13.87
N ILE A 389 -8.57 -37.18 -14.58
CA ILE A 389 -9.19 -36.14 -15.41
C ILE A 389 -10.29 -35.46 -14.60
N GLU A 390 -10.24 -34.13 -14.56
CA GLU A 390 -11.31 -33.27 -14.08
C GLU A 390 -11.90 -32.50 -15.27
N PHE A 391 -13.20 -32.68 -15.50
CA PHE A 391 -13.95 -31.96 -16.51
C PHE A 391 -14.57 -30.70 -15.92
N LYS A 392 -14.43 -29.57 -16.62
CA LYS A 392 -15.10 -28.30 -16.30
C LYS A 392 -15.94 -27.84 -17.48
N LYS A 393 -17.22 -27.60 -17.24
CA LYS A 393 -18.14 -27.18 -18.29
C LYS A 393 -17.91 -25.72 -18.68
N ILE A 394 -17.85 -25.44 -19.98
CA ILE A 394 -17.83 -24.07 -20.51
C ILE A 394 -19.26 -23.50 -20.45
N PRO A 395 -19.47 -22.33 -19.82
CA PRO A 395 -20.78 -21.70 -19.80
C PRO A 395 -21.10 -21.09 -21.17
N ARG A 396 -22.07 -21.70 -21.86
CA ARG A 396 -22.62 -21.27 -23.14
C ARG A 396 -24.14 -21.15 -23.07
N ASP A 397 -24.67 -20.21 -23.84
CA ASP A 397 -26.09 -20.12 -24.10
C ASP A 397 -26.56 -21.38 -24.86
N ILE A 398 -27.60 -22.03 -24.35
CA ILE A 398 -28.21 -23.23 -24.96
C ILE A 398 -29.14 -22.82 -26.13
N THR A 399 -29.42 -21.53 -26.31
CA THR A 399 -30.29 -21.03 -27.38
C THR A 399 -29.55 -20.83 -28.72
N ARG A 400 -29.17 -21.94 -29.36
CA ARG A 400 -29.00 -21.98 -30.82
C ARG A 400 -29.96 -23.01 -31.40
N PHE A 401 -31.14 -22.56 -31.82
CA PHE A 401 -31.96 -23.23 -32.81
C PHE A 401 -32.35 -22.24 -33.90
#